data_AF-A0A9D6KFW5-F1
#
_entry.id   AF-A0A9D6KFW5-F1
#
_cell.length_a   1.000
_cell.length_b   1.000
_cell.length_c   1.000
_cell.angle_alpha   90.00
_cell.angle_beta   90.00
_cell.angle_gamma   90.00
#
_symmetry.space_group_name_H-M   'P 1'
#
loop_
_entity.id
_entity.type
_entity.pdbx_description
1 polymer ?
#
loop_
_entity_poly.entity_id
_entity_poly.type
_entity_poly.pdbx_seq_one_letter_code
_entity_poly.pdbx_strand_id
1 'polypeptide(L)' 'MEQEAEQCFQRALDIARAQEAKTFELRAATSLARLWQRQGKRDAARALLAPLYAWFTEGFDTSDLQDAKRLLDDLS' A
#
# COMPACT_ATOMS: atom_id res chain seq x y z
N MET A 1 0.92 -7.80 -20.52
CA MET A 1 0.58 -6.39 -20.26
C MET A 1 0.39 -6.08 -18.76
N GLU A 2 -0.02 -7.04 -17.91
CA GLU A 2 -0.10 -6.80 -16.45
C GLU A 2 1.22 -7.01 -15.70
N GLN A 3 2.11 -7.89 -16.19
CA GLN A 3 3.40 -8.17 -15.56
C GLN A 3 4.39 -7.00 -15.60
N GLU A 4 4.31 -6.13 -16.61
CA GLU A 4 5.16 -4.94 -16.69
C GLU A 4 4.75 -3.89 -15.65
N ALA A 5 3.45 -3.76 -15.38
CA ALA A 5 2.95 -2.89 -14.33
C ALA A 5 3.42 -3.37 -12.96
N GLU A 6 3.36 -4.68 -12.70
CA GLU A 6 3.82 -5.30 -11.47
C GLU A 6 5.33 -5.07 -11.24
N GLN A 7 6.15 -5.21 -12.29
CA GLN A 7 7.59 -4.90 -12.20
C GLN A 7 7.88 -3.42 -11.97
N CYS A 8 7.09 -2.52 -12.56
CA CYS A 8 7.21 -1.08 -12.31
C CYS A 8 6.88 -0.73 -10.86
N PHE A 9 5.83 -1.32 -10.28
CA PHE A 9 5.48 -1.11 -8.88
C PHE A 9 6.51 -1.72 -7.92
N GLN A 10 7.08 -2.88 -8.26
CA GLN A 10 8.14 -3.49 -7.47
C GLN A 10 9.41 -2.62 -7.44
N ARG A 11 9.82 -2.09 -8.60
CA ARG A 11 10.95 -1.14 -8.69
C ARG A 11 10.68 0.15 -7.94
N ALA A 12 9.46 0.69 -8.02
CA ALA A 12 9.07 1.88 -7.27
C ALA A 12 9.11 1.64 -5.75
N LEU A 13 8.73 0.44 -5.29
CA LEU A 13 8.82 0.02 -3.89
C LEU A 13 10.28 -0.07 -3.41
N ASP A 14 11.18 -0.63 -4.22
CA ASP A 14 12.60 -0.73 -3.87
C ASP A 14 13.27 0.66 -3.83
N ILE A 15 12.91 1.57 -4.74
CA ILE A 15 13.40 2.96 -4.73
C ILE A 15 12.82 3.73 -3.53
N ALA A 16 11.53 3.57 -3.22
CA ALA A 16 10.92 4.22 -2.06
C ALA A 16 11.50 3.72 -0.73
N ARG A 17 11.84 2.43 -0.65
CA ARG A 17 12.59 1.84 0.47
C ARG A 17 13.99 2.42 0.59
N ALA A 18 14.68 2.66 -0.52
CA ALA A 18 16.01 3.25 -0.55
C ALA A 18 16.04 4.76 -0.25
N GLN A 19 14.93 5.48 -0.49
CA GLN A 19 14.82 6.92 -0.28
C GLN A 19 14.24 7.33 1.07
N GLU A 20 13.97 6.36 1.98
CA GLU A 20 13.23 6.60 3.24
C GLU A 20 11.87 7.32 3.02
N ALA A 21 11.35 7.29 1.79
CA ALA A 21 10.17 8.02 1.38
C ALA A 21 8.93 7.16 1.65
N LYS A 22 8.75 6.80 2.92
CA LYS A 22 7.76 5.83 3.40
C LYS A 22 6.34 6.18 2.97
N THR A 23 6.02 7.47 2.87
CA THR A 23 4.74 7.96 2.36
C THR A 23 4.45 7.52 0.91
N PHE A 24 5.46 7.45 0.04
CA PHE A 24 5.30 6.93 -1.33
C PHE A 24 5.13 5.41 -1.34
N GLU A 25 5.83 4.69 -0.46
CA GLU A 25 5.65 3.24 -0.27
C GLU A 25 4.20 2.93 0.16
N LEU A 26 3.65 3.70 1.10
CA LEU A 26 2.27 3.59 1.56
C LEU A 26 1.26 3.85 0.43
N ARG A 27 1.47 4.91 -0.36
CA ARG A 27 0.58 5.26 -1.47
C ARG A 27 0.53 4.17 -2.55
N ALA A 28 1.69 3.61 -2.89
CA ALA A 28 1.79 2.50 -3.83
C ALA A 28 1.09 1.23 -3.29
N ALA A 29 1.38 0.87 -2.03
CA ALA A 29 0.78 -0.29 -1.39
C ALA A 29 -0.74 -0.18 -1.24
N THR A 30 -1.25 1.01 -0.91
CA THR A 30 -2.69 1.29 -0.84
C THR A 30 -3.36 1.10 -2.20
N SER A 31 -2.72 1.57 -3.28
CA SER A 31 -3.24 1.40 -4.64
C SER A 31 -3.28 -0.07 -5.07
N LEU A 32 -2.23 -0.83 -4.75
CA LEU A 32 -2.16 -2.26 -5.02
C LEU A 32 -3.18 -3.07 -4.20
N ALA A 33 -3.34 -2.73 -2.92
CA ALA A 33 -4.33 -3.33 -2.05
C ALA A 33 -5.77 -3.11 -2.55
N ARG A 34 -6.11 -1.93 -3.09
CA ARG A 34 -7.42 -1.69 -3.73
C ARG A 34 -7.63 -2.59 -4.94
N LEU A 35 -6.59 -2.79 -5.75
CA LEU A 35 -6.69 -3.66 -6.91
C LEU A 35 -6.94 -5.12 -6.49
N TRP A 36 -6.22 -5.61 -5.48
CA TRP A 36 -6.43 -6.95 -4.95
C TRP A 36 -7.80 -7.12 -4.26
N GLN A 37 -8.29 -6.11 -3.55
CA GLN A 37 -9.66 -6.09 -3.02
C GLN A 37 -10.69 -6.31 -4.12
N ARG A 38 -10.57 -5.61 -5.26
CA ARG A 38 -11.46 -5.76 -6.43
C ARG A 38 -11.36 -7.14 -7.09
N GLN A 39 -10.22 -7.80 -6.97
CA GLN A 39 -10.01 -9.18 -7.44
C GLN A 39 -10.47 -10.24 -6.43
N GLY A 40 -11.05 -9.85 -5.29
CA GLY A 40 -11.47 -10.76 -4.22
C GLY A 40 -10.31 -11.26 -3.34
N LYS A 41 -9.08 -10.78 -3.57
CA LYS A 41 -7.86 -11.18 -2.83
C LYS A 41 -7.70 -10.33 -1.56
N ARG A 42 -8.70 -10.36 -0.68
CA ARG A 42 -8.73 -9.51 0.54
C ARG A 42 -7.55 -9.79 1.48
N ASP A 43 -7.23 -11.07 1.72
CA ASP A 43 -6.15 -11.43 2.65
C ASP A 43 -4.78 -10.95 2.18
N ALA A 44 -4.50 -11.03 0.87
CA ALA A 44 -3.27 -10.52 0.29
C ALA A 44 -3.18 -8.98 0.39
N ALA A 45 -4.30 -8.29 0.14
CA ALA A 45 -4.39 -6.84 0.28
C ALA A 45 -4.10 -6.39 1.73
N ARG A 46 -4.67 -7.08 2.71
CA ARG A 46 -4.41 -6.81 4.13
C ARG A 46 -2.96 -7.12 4.50
N ALA A 47 -2.43 -8.27 4.09
CA ALA A 47 -1.07 -8.70 4.44
C ALA A 47 -0.01 -7.72 3.91
N LEU A 48 -0.26 -7.07 2.76
CA LEU A 48 0.61 -6.04 2.23
C LEU A 48 0.46 -4.71 2.98
N LEU A 49 -0.77 -4.24 3.20
CA LEU A 49 -1.03 -2.89 3.68
C LEU A 49 -0.87 -2.73 5.21
N ALA A 50 -1.23 -3.75 5.99
CA ALA A 50 -1.20 -3.70 7.45
C ALA A 50 0.19 -3.41 8.05
N PRO A 51 1.28 -4.13 7.67
CA PRO A 51 2.60 -3.85 8.22
C PRO A 51 3.14 -2.48 7.79
N LEU A 52 2.75 -2.00 6.60
CA LEU A 52 3.12 -0.68 6.10
C LEU A 52 2.40 0.44 6.85
N TYR A 53 1.10 0.30 7.11
CA TYR A 53 0.33 1.23 7.92
C TYR A 53 0.85 1.27 9.38
N ALA A 54 1.14 0.11 9.97
CA ALA A 54 1.63 0.00 11.34
C ALA A 54 3.04 0.59 11.55
N TRP A 55 3.83 0.74 10.48
CA TRP A 55 5.13 1.41 10.55
C TRP A 55 5.00 2.90 10.85
N PHE A 56 3.90 3.54 10.43
CA PHE A 56 3.64 4.94 10.74
C PHE A 56 3.08 5.04 12.16
N THR A 57 3.86 5.63 13.07
CA THR A 57 3.42 5.92 14.44
C THR A 57 2.89 7.35 14.59
N GLU A 58 3.13 8.21 13.59
CA GLU A 58 2.73 9.62 13.53
C GLU A 58 2.31 10.00 12.10
N GLY A 59 1.63 11.15 11.92
CA GLY A 59 1.23 11.65 10.60
C GLY A 59 -0.11 11.12 10.07
N PHE A 60 -0.97 10.55 10.93
CA PHE A 60 -2.30 10.04 10.57
C PHE A 60 -3.27 11.10 10.00
N ASP A 61 -2.92 12.38 10.08
CA ASP A 61 -3.64 13.48 9.45
C ASP A 61 -3.34 13.63 7.94
N THR A 62 -2.38 12.88 7.40
CA THR A 62 -2.10 12.85 5.96
C THR A 62 -3.14 12.02 5.21
N SER A 63 -3.55 12.50 4.02
CA SER A 63 -4.55 11.82 3.18
C SER A 63 -4.18 10.36 2.89
N ASP A 64 -2.89 10.06 2.71
CA ASP A 64 -2.41 8.71 2.40
C ASP A 64 -2.66 7.73 3.56
N LEU A 65 -2.45 8.16 4.81
CA LEU A 65 -2.69 7.33 5.99
C LEU A 65 -4.18 7.14 6.27
N GLN A 66 -5.00 8.16 6.04
CA GLN A 66 -6.46 8.04 6.15
C GLN A 66 -7.02 7.06 5.11
N ASP A 67 -6.53 7.12 3.87
CA ASP A 67 -6.95 6.24 2.80
C ASP A 67 -6.51 4.79 3.00
N ALA A 68 -5.31 4.58 3.54
CA ALA A 68 -4.81 3.27 3.93
C ALA A 68 -5.64 2.66 5.07
N LYS A 69 -5.98 3.47 6.10
CA LYS A 69 -6.84 3.04 7.21
C LYS A 69 -8.21 2.60 6.71
N ARG A 70 -8.87 3.44 5.92
CA ARG A 70 -10.20 3.14 5.36
C ARG A 70 -10.20 1.83 4.57
N LEU A 71 -9.14 1.60 3.79
CA LEU A 71 -9.00 0.35 3.05
C LEU A 71 -8.74 -0.85 3.96
N LEU A 72 -7.94 -0.71 5.01
CA LEU A 72 -7.75 -1.78 6.00
C LEU A 72 -9.04 -2.14 6.72
N ASP A 73 -9.88 -1.15 7.03
CA ASP A 73 -11.20 -1.34 7.63
C ASP A 73 -12.13 -2.09 6.64
N ASP A 74 -12.16 -1.74 5.35
CA ASP A 74 -12.95 -2.42 4.31
C ASP A 74 -12.48 -3.84 3.96
N LEU A 75 -11.25 -4.18 4.34
CA LEU A 75 -10.67 -5.50 4.14
C LEU A 75 -11.01 -6.46 5.30
N SER A 76 -11.60 -5.96 6.40
CA SER A 76 -11.94 -6.70 7.64
C SER A 76 -13.10 -7.64 7.43
#